data_AF-A0A728PFU0-F1
#
_entry.id   AF-A0A728PFU0-F1
#
_cell.length_a   1.000
_cell.length_b   1.000
_cell.length_c   1.000
_cell.angle_alpha   90.00
_cell.angle_beta   90.00
_cell.angle_gamma   90.00
#
_symmetry.space_group_name_H-M   'P 1'
#
loop_
_entity.id
_entity.type
_entity.pdbx_description
1 polymer ?
#
loop_
_entity_poly.entity_id
_entity_poly.type
_entity_poly.pdbx_seq_one_letter_code
_entity_poly.pdbx_strand_id
1 'polypeptide(L)'
;IPSLKNINIEKNKKIKDRSGIDREFDIYWEFEIGGHTYRSVIECKDYSSPVSIEKIDAFIGKTNDIPGLKLIYATRTGYQSGAKIKAEQHNIQLLVIRDQQAQDWVDDDGTPLLKSIHFKMTAILPPRIINFNVHVDKEWFYSQNEYTENTLPYLFKTELSDAIFIRNISKG
;
A
#
# COMPACT_ATOMS: atom_id res chain seq x y z
N ILE A 1 -17.01 7.25 3.37
CA ILE A 1 -16.57 5.88 3.01
C ILE A 1 -17.04 4.96 4.13
N PRO A 2 -17.88 3.95 3.87
CA PRO A 2 -18.26 3.00 4.90
C PRO A 2 -17.00 2.31 5.45
N SER A 3 -16.78 2.34 6.76
CA SER A 3 -15.64 1.67 7.38
C SER A 3 -15.79 0.16 7.21
N LEU A 4 -14.79 -0.51 6.61
CA LEU A 4 -14.74 -1.97 6.54
C LEU A 4 -14.50 -2.52 7.96
N LYS A 5 -15.38 -3.40 8.43
CA LYS A 5 -15.27 -4.01 9.76
C LYS A 5 -15.13 -5.53 9.64
N ASN A 6 -14.56 -6.14 10.68
CA ASN A 6 -14.56 -7.60 10.86
C ASN A 6 -13.96 -8.38 9.67
N ILE A 7 -12.83 -7.92 9.13
CA ILE A 7 -12.10 -8.66 8.09
C ILE A 7 -11.52 -9.92 8.73
N ASN A 8 -12.10 -11.08 8.40
CA ASN A 8 -11.64 -12.37 8.86
C ASN A 8 -11.25 -13.22 7.65
N ILE A 9 -10.03 -13.77 7.68
CA ILE A 9 -9.48 -14.61 6.62
C ILE A 9 -9.02 -15.91 7.26
N GLU A 10 -9.60 -17.02 6.81
CA GLU A 10 -9.31 -18.36 7.32
C GLU A 10 -8.83 -19.26 6.18
N LYS A 11 -7.82 -20.09 6.46
CA LYS A 11 -7.39 -21.15 5.54
C LYS A 11 -8.07 -22.46 5.90
N ASN A 12 -8.34 -23.30 4.91
CA ASN A 12 -8.94 -24.64 5.08
C ASN A 12 -10.24 -24.59 5.89
N LYS A 13 -11.08 -23.59 5.60
CA LYS A 13 -12.33 -23.37 6.33
C LYS A 13 -13.34 -24.45 5.99
N LYS A 14 -13.88 -25.12 7.00
CA LYS A 14 -15.04 -26.01 6.84
C LYS A 14 -16.33 -25.24 7.09
N ILE A 15 -17.26 -25.34 6.13
CA ILE A 15 -18.62 -24.78 6.22
C ILE A 15 -19.60 -25.93 6.04
N LYS A 16 -20.58 -26.04 6.95
CA LYS A 16 -21.65 -27.02 6.81
C LYS A 16 -22.61 -26.61 5.70
N ASP A 17 -22.88 -27.53 4.79
CA ASP A 17 -23.91 -27.36 3.78
C ASP A 17 -25.32 -27.60 4.36
N ARG A 18 -26.36 -27.39 3.53
CA ARG A 18 -27.76 -27.60 3.94
C ARG A 18 -28.04 -29.01 4.46
N SER A 19 -27.21 -29.98 4.11
CA SER A 19 -27.33 -31.39 4.51
C SER A 19 -26.49 -31.72 5.75
N GLY A 20 -25.80 -30.74 6.34
CA GLY A 20 -24.94 -30.90 7.51
C GLY A 20 -23.53 -31.43 7.19
N ILE A 21 -23.20 -31.58 5.91
CA ILE A 21 -21.91 -32.11 5.45
C ILE A 21 -20.88 -30.98 5.44
N ASP A 22 -19.69 -31.24 5.99
CA ASP A 22 -18.61 -30.27 5.98
C ASP A 22 -18.02 -30.14 4.56
N ARG A 23 -18.05 -28.92 4.03
CA ARG A 23 -17.36 -28.53 2.79
C ARG A 23 -16.17 -27.66 3.16
N GLU A 24 -14.97 -28.14 2.84
CA GLU A 24 -13.72 -27.44 3.12
C GLU A 24 -13.33 -26.52 1.95
N PHE A 25 -12.95 -25.28 2.21
CA PHE A 25 -12.45 -24.34 1.19
C PHE A 25 -11.04 -23.89 1.54
N ASP A 26 -10.16 -23.79 0.53
CA ASP A 26 -8.74 -23.46 0.73
C ASP A 26 -8.58 -22.10 1.42
N ILE A 27 -9.40 -21.12 1.02
CA ILE A 27 -9.48 -19.80 1.66
C ILE A 27 -10.94 -19.40 1.83
N TYR A 28 -11.27 -18.90 3.02
CA TYR A 28 -12.51 -18.20 3.33
C TYR A 28 -12.18 -16.76 3.73
N TRP A 29 -12.96 -15.82 3.23
CA TRP A 29 -12.83 -14.41 3.57
C TRP A 29 -14.21 -13.81 3.84
N GLU A 30 -14.38 -13.18 4.99
CA GLU A 30 -15.58 -12.42 5.32
C GLU A 30 -15.25 -11.01 5.81
N PHE A 31 -16.19 -10.10 5.57
CA PHE A 31 -16.14 -8.73 6.08
C PHE A 31 -17.56 -8.15 6.15
N GLU A 32 -17.71 -7.09 6.93
CA GLU A 32 -18.95 -6.33 7.05
C GLU A 32 -18.80 -4.94 6.43
N ILE A 33 -19.77 -4.56 5.60
CA ILE A 33 -19.90 -3.20 5.08
C ILE A 33 -21.39 -2.82 4.99
N GLY A 34 -21.74 -1.66 5.54
CA GLY A 34 -23.13 -1.18 5.52
C GLY A 34 -24.12 -2.09 6.26
N GLY A 35 -23.68 -2.82 7.29
CA GLY A 35 -24.53 -3.77 8.04
C GLY A 35 -24.78 -5.10 7.35
N HIS A 36 -24.13 -5.35 6.20
CA HIS A 36 -24.20 -6.61 5.47
C HIS A 36 -22.88 -7.38 5.59
N THR A 37 -22.97 -8.68 5.89
CA THR A 37 -21.83 -9.61 5.87
C THR A 37 -21.63 -10.17 4.46
N TYR A 38 -20.44 -9.95 3.92
CA TYR A 38 -20.00 -10.50 2.65
C TYR A 38 -19.07 -11.66 2.93
N ARG A 39 -19.31 -12.79 2.28
CA ARG A 39 -18.54 -14.03 2.47
C ARG A 39 -18.06 -14.52 1.11
N SER A 40 -16.77 -14.81 1.01
CA SER A 40 -16.14 -15.33 -0.19
C SER A 40 -15.41 -16.63 0.12
N VAL A 41 -15.46 -17.57 -0.81
CA VAL A 41 -14.65 -18.80 -0.76
C VAL A 41 -13.77 -18.88 -2.00
N ILE A 42 -12.55 -19.38 -1.80
CA ILE A 42 -11.59 -19.61 -2.88
C ILE A 42 -11.21 -21.09 -2.86
N GLU A 43 -11.36 -21.74 -4.02
CA GLU A 43 -10.75 -23.04 -4.29
C GLU A 43 -9.50 -22.83 -5.14
N CYS A 44 -8.36 -23.33 -4.67
CA CYS A 44 -7.08 -23.26 -5.33
C CYS A 44 -6.73 -24.64 -5.90
N LYS A 45 -6.39 -24.71 -7.19
CA LYS A 45 -5.88 -25.93 -7.81
C LYS A 45 -4.64 -25.65 -8.64
N ASP A 46 -3.58 -26.37 -8.32
CA ASP A 46 -2.32 -26.35 -9.06
C ASP A 46 -2.25 -27.59 -9.97
N TYR A 47 -2.86 -27.49 -11.15
CA TYR A 47 -2.81 -28.54 -12.16
C TYR A 47 -1.70 -28.26 -13.17
N SER A 48 -1.24 -29.31 -13.87
CA SER A 48 -0.28 -29.17 -14.98
C SER A 48 -0.91 -28.69 -16.28
N SER A 49 -2.25 -28.72 -16.38
CA SER A 49 -3.02 -28.34 -17.57
C SER A 49 -4.17 -27.40 -17.19
N PRO A 50 -4.76 -26.67 -18.17
CA PRO A 50 -5.89 -25.79 -17.91
C PRO A 50 -7.06 -26.54 -17.25
N VAL A 51 -7.71 -25.88 -16.29
CA VAL A 51 -8.84 -26.44 -15.53
C VAL A 51 -9.97 -26.82 -16.49
N SER A 52 -10.43 -28.07 -16.38
CA SER A 52 -11.55 -28.61 -17.16
C SER A 52 -12.91 -28.22 -16.58
N ILE A 53 -13.96 -28.34 -17.40
CA ILE A 53 -15.34 -28.05 -17.00
C ILE A 53 -15.79 -28.89 -15.79
N GLU A 54 -15.38 -30.16 -15.73
CA GLU A 54 -15.72 -31.09 -14.64
C GLU A 54 -15.31 -30.56 -13.25
N LYS A 55 -14.21 -29.81 -13.18
CA LYS A 55 -13.73 -29.22 -11.93
C LYS A 55 -14.60 -28.06 -11.47
N ILE A 56 -15.13 -27.29 -12.41
CA ILE A 56 -16.08 -26.22 -12.14
C ILE A 56 -17.43 -26.82 -11.73
N ASP A 57 -17.90 -27.87 -12.40
CA ASP A 57 -19.13 -28.59 -12.02
C ASP A 57 -19.05 -29.16 -10.60
N ALA A 58 -17.92 -29.77 -10.24
CA ALA A 58 -17.69 -30.24 -8.88
C ALA A 58 -17.73 -29.10 -7.85
N PHE A 59 -17.19 -27.93 -8.19
CA PHE A 59 -17.22 -26.76 -7.32
C PHE A 59 -18.62 -26.16 -7.17
N ILE A 60 -19.41 -26.14 -8.25
CA ILE A 60 -20.83 -25.77 -8.22
C ILE A 60 -21.56 -26.73 -7.27
N GLY A 61 -21.40 -28.05 -7.45
CA GLY A 61 -22.05 -29.04 -6.58
C GLY A 61 -21.66 -28.88 -5.10
N LYS A 62 -20.40 -28.55 -4.82
CA LYS A 62 -19.90 -28.27 -3.47
C LYS A 62 -20.51 -27.02 -2.82
N THR A 63 -20.86 -26.02 -3.61
CA THR A 63 -21.28 -24.69 -3.12
C THR A 63 -22.77 -24.41 -3.26
N ASN A 64 -23.48 -25.17 -4.08
CA ASN A 64 -24.91 -25.03 -4.37
C ASN A 64 -25.80 -25.08 -3.11
N ASP A 65 -25.31 -25.72 -2.06
CA ASP A 65 -26.01 -25.96 -0.80
C ASP A 65 -25.62 -24.97 0.30
N ILE A 66 -24.78 -23.98 -0.02
CA ILE A 66 -24.29 -22.96 0.91
C ILE A 66 -24.59 -21.57 0.34
N PRO A 67 -25.76 -20.98 0.67
CA PRO A 67 -26.19 -19.72 0.07
C PRO A 67 -25.35 -18.52 0.56
N GLY A 68 -25.23 -17.51 -0.29
CA GLY A 68 -24.62 -16.21 0.05
C GLY A 68 -23.09 -16.22 0.09
N LEU A 69 -22.46 -17.09 -0.70
CA LEU A 69 -21.02 -17.10 -0.93
C LEU A 69 -20.70 -16.44 -2.29
N LYS A 70 -19.69 -15.58 -2.31
CA LYS A 70 -18.98 -15.20 -3.53
C LYS A 70 -17.96 -16.30 -3.86
N LEU A 71 -18.04 -16.85 -5.06
CA LEU A 71 -17.27 -18.02 -5.46
C LEU A 71 -16.06 -17.61 -6.28
N ILE A 72 -14.87 -18.04 -5.89
CA ILE A 72 -13.63 -17.80 -6.62
C ILE A 72 -12.94 -19.15 -6.87
N TYR A 73 -12.51 -19.39 -8.10
CA TYR A 73 -11.67 -20.53 -8.46
C TYR A 73 -10.32 -20.00 -8.94
N ALA A 74 -9.23 -20.56 -8.41
CA ALA A 74 -7.87 -20.10 -8.66
C ALA A 74 -7.00 -21.24 -9.20
N THR A 75 -6.18 -20.93 -10.20
CA THR A 75 -5.22 -21.87 -10.81
C THR A 75 -4.01 -21.14 -11.37
N ARG A 76 -2.92 -21.86 -11.63
CA ARG A 76 -1.73 -21.34 -12.34
C ARG A 76 -1.80 -21.47 -13.86
N THR A 77 -2.60 -22.39 -14.38
CA THR A 77 -2.55 -22.83 -15.79
C THR A 77 -3.66 -22.29 -16.69
N GLY A 78 -4.63 -21.58 -16.12
CA GLY A 78 -5.82 -21.10 -16.82
C GLY A 78 -6.94 -22.12 -16.92
N TYR A 79 -7.88 -21.88 -17.83
CA TYR A 79 -9.16 -22.58 -17.93
C TYR A 79 -9.49 -22.94 -19.37
N GLN A 80 -10.08 -24.12 -19.58
CA GLN A 80 -10.68 -24.48 -20.87
C GLN A 80 -11.89 -23.59 -21.19
N SER A 81 -12.24 -23.44 -22.47
CA SER A 81 -13.37 -22.60 -22.90
C SER A 81 -14.69 -22.99 -22.23
N GLY A 82 -14.99 -24.29 -22.15
CA GLY A 82 -16.19 -24.79 -21.46
C GLY A 82 -16.21 -24.46 -19.96
N ALA A 83 -15.05 -24.50 -19.29
CA ALA A 83 -14.94 -24.13 -17.89
C ALA A 83 -15.20 -22.63 -17.67
N LYS A 84 -14.71 -21.76 -18.58
CA LYS A 84 -14.97 -20.31 -18.54
C LYS A 84 -16.46 -20.00 -18.67
N ILE A 85 -17.11 -20.56 -19.69
CA ILE A 85 -18.54 -20.39 -19.94
C ILE A 85 -19.36 -20.87 -18.73
N LYS A 86 -19.02 -22.05 -18.19
CA LYS A 86 -19.72 -22.61 -17.04
C LYS A 86 -19.55 -21.75 -15.78
N ALA A 87 -18.35 -21.25 -15.52
CA ALA A 87 -18.08 -20.38 -14.39
C ALA A 87 -18.87 -19.06 -14.46
N GLU A 88 -18.91 -18.44 -15.64
CA GLU A 88 -19.67 -17.21 -15.89
C GLU A 88 -21.17 -17.40 -15.61
N GLN A 89 -21.76 -18.48 -16.13
CA GLN A 89 -23.18 -18.82 -15.91
C GLN A 89 -23.55 -19.02 -14.42
N HIS A 90 -22.58 -19.39 -13.60
CA HIS A 90 -22.76 -19.69 -12.17
C HIS A 90 -22.15 -18.64 -11.24
N ASN A 91 -21.79 -17.45 -11.76
CA ASN A 91 -21.18 -16.35 -11.00
C ASN A 91 -19.91 -16.75 -10.23
N ILE A 92 -19.09 -17.61 -10.82
CA ILE A 92 -17.79 -18.02 -10.29
C ILE A 92 -16.71 -17.14 -10.91
N GLN A 93 -16.00 -16.40 -10.07
CA GLN A 93 -14.87 -15.59 -10.50
C GLN A 93 -13.65 -16.49 -10.75
N LEU A 94 -13.11 -16.43 -11.96
CA LEU A 94 -11.92 -17.17 -12.33
C LEU A 94 -10.67 -16.31 -12.13
N LEU A 95 -9.74 -16.84 -11.35
CA LEU A 95 -8.43 -16.23 -11.09
C LEU A 95 -7.32 -17.09 -11.68
N VAL A 96 -6.41 -16.46 -12.41
CA VAL A 96 -5.17 -17.09 -12.89
C VAL A 96 -4.00 -16.46 -12.15
N ILE A 97 -3.34 -17.24 -11.30
CA ILE A 97 -2.19 -16.83 -10.52
C ILE A 97 -0.93 -17.14 -11.33
N ARG A 98 -0.42 -16.15 -12.05
CA ARG A 98 0.80 -16.25 -12.86
C ARG A 98 1.68 -15.03 -12.67
N ASP A 99 2.95 -15.18 -13.05
CA ASP A 99 3.84 -14.04 -13.16
C ASP A 99 3.31 -13.04 -14.20
N GLN A 100 3.72 -11.79 -14.01
CA GLN A 100 3.38 -10.70 -14.91
C GLN A 100 4.00 -10.95 -16.29
N GLN A 101 3.23 -10.66 -17.32
CA GLN A 101 3.64 -10.75 -18.72
C GLN A 101 3.64 -9.36 -19.35
N ALA A 102 4.33 -9.19 -20.48
CA ALA A 102 4.38 -7.91 -21.17
C ALA A 102 2.98 -7.36 -21.51
N GLN A 103 2.05 -8.26 -21.86
CA GLN A 103 0.66 -7.90 -22.18
C GLN A 103 -0.12 -7.31 -21.00
N ASP A 104 0.24 -7.62 -19.74
CA ASP A 104 -0.45 -7.05 -18.57
C ASP A 104 -0.18 -5.54 -18.39
N TRP A 105 0.80 -5.03 -19.13
CA TRP A 105 1.19 -3.62 -19.13
C TRP A 105 0.65 -2.87 -20.36
N VAL A 106 -0.39 -3.42 -20.99
CA VAL A 106 -1.06 -2.85 -22.15
C VAL A 106 -2.56 -2.99 -21.93
N ASP A 107 -3.30 -1.90 -22.09
CA ASP A 107 -4.76 -1.88 -22.01
C ASP A 107 -5.40 -2.57 -23.24
N ASP A 108 -6.71 -2.81 -23.19
CA ASP A 108 -7.47 -3.51 -24.23
C ASP A 108 -7.41 -2.82 -25.60
N ASP A 109 -7.22 -1.51 -25.62
CA ASP A 109 -7.08 -0.70 -26.84
C ASP A 109 -5.63 -0.60 -27.36
N GLY A 110 -4.69 -1.27 -26.69
CA GLY A 110 -3.25 -1.22 -27.01
C GLY A 110 -2.48 -0.13 -26.29
N THR A 111 -3.11 0.67 -25.41
CA THR A 111 -2.43 1.74 -24.67
C THR A 111 -1.48 1.17 -23.61
N PRO A 112 -0.16 1.47 -23.66
CA PRO A 112 0.78 1.01 -22.65
C PRO A 112 0.50 1.64 -21.26
N LEU A 113 0.51 0.80 -20.22
CA LEU A 113 0.33 1.21 -18.83
C LEU A 113 1.68 1.57 -18.17
N LEU A 114 1.62 2.40 -17.12
CA LEU A 114 2.80 2.82 -16.37
C LEU A 114 3.44 1.64 -15.63
N LYS A 115 4.60 1.20 -16.10
CA LYS A 115 5.34 0.07 -15.52
C LYS A 115 6.41 0.45 -14.50
N SER A 116 7.17 1.51 -14.78
CA SER A 116 8.32 1.90 -13.97
C SER A 116 8.37 3.41 -13.81
N ILE A 117 8.57 3.87 -12.58
CA ILE A 117 8.88 5.27 -12.29
C ILE A 117 10.29 5.34 -11.70
N HIS A 118 11.20 6.03 -12.38
CA HIS A 118 12.56 6.25 -11.91
C HIS A 118 12.69 7.69 -11.41
N PHE A 119 12.92 7.87 -10.11
CA PHE A 119 13.20 9.18 -9.54
C PHE A 119 14.70 9.34 -9.33
N LYS A 120 15.28 10.40 -9.90
CA LYS A 120 16.62 10.88 -9.55
C LYS A 120 16.46 12.27 -8.94
N MET A 121 16.64 12.37 -7.63
CA MET A 121 16.49 13.60 -6.89
C MET A 121 17.80 13.98 -6.21
N THR A 122 18.19 15.25 -6.36
CA THR A 122 19.24 15.87 -5.55
C THR A 122 18.58 16.95 -4.72
N ALA A 123 18.46 16.74 -3.40
CA ALA A 123 17.91 17.72 -2.48
C ALA A 123 19.03 18.62 -1.95
N ILE A 124 18.94 19.93 -2.20
CA ILE A 124 19.78 20.94 -1.55
C ILE A 124 18.95 21.53 -0.41
N LEU A 125 19.23 21.09 0.81
CA LEU A 125 18.58 21.62 2.00
C LEU A 125 19.23 22.95 2.39
N PRO A 126 18.47 23.94 2.91
CA PRO A 126 19.05 25.18 3.38
C PRO A 126 20.06 24.89 4.50
N PRO A 127 21.15 25.68 4.59
CA PRO A 127 22.12 25.51 5.67
C PRO A 127 21.44 25.74 7.02
N ARG A 128 21.71 24.84 7.98
CA ARG A 128 21.23 24.96 9.36
C ARG A 128 22.33 25.55 10.23
N ILE A 129 22.05 26.68 10.89
CA ILE A 129 22.96 27.23 11.90
C ILE A 129 22.93 26.29 13.12
N ILE A 130 24.02 25.56 13.36
CA ILE A 130 24.16 24.61 14.48
C ILE A 130 24.68 25.27 15.76
N ASN A 131 25.44 26.37 15.61
CA ASN A 131 25.98 27.14 16.72
C ASN A 131 26.27 28.58 16.25
N PHE A 132 26.19 29.53 17.17
CA PHE A 132 26.54 30.93 16.95
C PHE A 132 27.30 31.44 18.18
N ASN A 133 28.59 31.74 18.01
CA ASN A 133 29.42 32.32 19.06
C ASN A 133 29.75 33.75 18.71
N VAL A 134 29.60 34.64 19.67
CA VAL A 134 29.94 36.06 19.54
C VAL A 134 31.26 36.30 20.23
N HIS A 135 32.19 36.95 19.52
CA HIS A 135 33.43 37.45 20.09
C HIS A 135 33.43 38.97 20.00
N VAL A 136 33.71 39.64 21.12
CA VAL A 136 33.77 41.09 21.20
C VAL A 136 35.18 41.46 21.64
N ASP A 137 35.76 42.48 20.98
CA ASP A 137 37.06 43.00 21.38
C ASP A 137 36.98 43.64 22.77
N LYS A 138 37.98 43.36 23.60
CA LYS A 138 38.00 43.74 25.01
C LYS A 138 38.18 45.25 25.18
N GLU A 139 39.06 45.88 24.39
CA GLU A 139 39.31 47.31 24.48
C GLU A 139 38.12 48.12 23.97
N TRP A 140 37.54 47.69 22.85
CA TRP A 140 36.30 48.27 22.34
C TRP A 140 35.17 48.13 23.37
N PHE A 141 34.98 46.96 23.98
CA PHE A 141 33.90 46.74 24.93
C PHE A 141 33.97 47.70 26.13
N TYR A 142 35.15 47.89 26.71
CA TYR A 142 35.33 48.83 27.83
C TYR A 142 35.28 50.30 27.42
N SER A 143 35.36 50.60 26.12
CA SER A 143 35.12 51.95 25.60
C SER A 143 33.64 52.32 25.50
N GLN A 144 32.74 51.34 25.57
CA GLN A 144 31.29 51.56 25.49
C GLN A 144 30.70 51.79 26.88
N ASN A 145 29.77 52.75 27.01
CA ASN A 145 29.09 53.06 28.27
C ASN A 145 27.71 52.39 28.41
N GLU A 146 27.19 51.80 27.33
CA GLU A 146 25.81 51.29 27.26
C GLU A 146 25.70 49.79 27.54
N TYR A 147 26.80 49.04 27.45
CA TYR A 147 26.80 47.59 27.54
C TYR A 147 27.59 47.10 28.76
N THR A 148 27.09 46.06 29.41
CA THR A 148 27.73 45.37 30.53
C THR A 148 27.96 43.90 30.19
N GLU A 149 28.84 43.22 30.94
CA GLU A 149 29.14 41.79 30.68
C GLU A 149 27.88 40.93 30.74
N ASN A 150 26.90 41.34 31.58
CA ASN A 150 25.61 40.67 31.72
C ASN A 150 24.65 40.91 30.54
N THR A 151 24.83 41.98 29.76
CA THR A 151 23.98 42.28 28.59
C THR A 151 24.51 41.66 27.30
N LEU A 152 25.81 41.30 27.24
CA LEU A 152 26.45 40.72 26.06
C LEU A 152 25.76 39.46 25.49
N PRO A 153 25.30 38.49 26.32
CA PRO A 153 24.65 37.28 25.79
C PRO A 153 23.30 37.53 25.12
N TYR A 154 22.72 38.72 25.30
CA TYR A 154 21.41 39.11 24.80
C TYR A 154 21.49 40.14 23.66
N LEU A 155 22.60 40.86 23.54
CA LEU A 155 22.83 41.92 22.54
C LEU A 155 22.53 41.46 21.10
N PHE A 156 22.80 40.19 20.79
CA PHE A 156 22.64 39.63 19.44
C PHE A 156 21.53 38.58 19.33
N LYS A 157 20.72 38.39 20.39
CA LYS A 157 19.62 37.41 20.40
C LYS A 157 18.28 37.98 19.94
N THR A 158 18.10 39.30 20.01
CA THR A 158 16.82 39.96 19.72
C THR A 158 16.81 40.75 18.41
N GLU A 159 17.96 40.91 17.77
CA GLU A 159 18.09 41.60 16.49
C GLU A 159 17.66 40.68 15.34
N LEU A 160 16.93 41.24 14.37
CA LEU A 160 16.58 40.52 13.14
C LEU A 160 17.84 40.32 12.29
N SER A 161 17.88 39.24 11.51
CA SER A 161 19.06 38.85 10.73
C SER A 161 19.49 39.88 9.66
N ASP A 162 18.60 40.81 9.31
CA ASP A 162 18.84 41.91 8.38
C ASP A 162 19.56 43.11 9.02
N ALA A 163 19.71 43.14 10.35
CA ALA A 163 20.50 44.15 11.08
C ALA A 163 21.96 43.72 11.34
N ILE A 164 22.32 42.45 11.06
CA ILE A 164 23.66 41.91 11.32
C ILE A 164 24.49 41.88 10.02
N PHE A 165 25.39 42.84 9.86
CA PHE A 165 26.32 42.86 8.73
C PHE A 165 27.50 41.90 8.95
N ILE A 166 27.45 40.73 8.32
CA ILE A 166 28.60 39.81 8.26
C ILE A 166 29.62 40.37 7.26
N ARG A 167 30.70 40.98 7.75
CA ARG A 167 31.84 41.37 6.91
C ARG A 167 32.86 40.24 6.88
N ASN A 168 33.15 39.74 5.68
CA ASN A 168 34.21 38.76 5.49
C ASN A 168 35.58 39.46 5.62
N ILE A 169 36.29 39.17 6.71
CA ILE A 169 37.58 39.80 7.04
C ILE A 169 38.78 39.08 6.39
N SER A 170 38.55 38.07 5.54
CA SER A 170 39.63 37.33 4.86
C SER A 170 40.27 38.09 3.68
N LYS A 171 40.53 39.40 3.84
CA LYS A 171 41.45 40.19 3.03
C LYS A 171 42.10 41.26 3.92
N GLY A 172 43.11 40.83 4.67
CA GLY A 172 44.17 41.64 5.27
C GLY A 172 45.48 40.97 4.94
#